data_AF-K1KLL6-F1
#
_entry.id   AF-K1KLL6-F1
#
_cell.length_a   1.000
_cell.length_b   1.000
_cell.length_c   1.000
_cell.angle_alpha   90.00
_cell.angle_beta   90.00
_cell.angle_gamma   90.00
#
_symmetry.space_group_name_H-M   'P 1'
#
loop_
_entity.id
_entity.type
_entity.pdbx_description
1 polymer ?
#
loop_
_entity_poly.entity_id
_entity_poly.type
_entity_poly.pdbx_seq_one_letter_code
_entity_poly.pdbx_strand_id
1 'polypeptide(L)' 'MQKSIWYFIFGLILVLVSTPLAYSAVGIIYAERNLTGEYVPILNGFIHSFMLIGTLIFSVGLIKLIKISKA' A
#
# COMPACT_ATOMS: atom_id res chain seq x y z
N MET A 1 -17.83 7.70 -12.61
CA MET A 1 -18.16 7.41 -11.20
C MET A 1 -17.58 6.07 -10.73
N GLN A 2 -17.93 4.94 -11.35
CA GLN A 2 -17.52 3.59 -10.93
C GLN A 2 -15.99 3.40 -10.78
N LYS A 3 -15.18 3.82 -11.76
CA LYS A 3 -13.71 3.66 -11.71
C LYS A 3 -13.04 4.43 -10.57
N SER A 4 -13.55 5.61 -10.22
CA SER A 4 -13.00 6.43 -9.11
C SER A 4 -13.25 5.79 -7.75
N ILE A 5 -14.44 5.21 -7.57
CA ILE A 5 -14.79 4.43 -6.37
C ILE A 5 -13.88 3.22 -6.24
N TRP A 6 -13.62 2.50 -7.34
CA TRP A 6 -12.69 1.38 -7.36
C TRP A 6 -11.28 1.78 -6.90
N TYR A 7 -10.72 2.88 -7.41
CA TYR A 7 -9.41 3.36 -6.95
C TYR A 7 -9.42 3.74 -5.46
N PHE A 8 -10.48 4.39 -4.99
CA PHE A 8 -10.63 4.74 -3.58
C PHE A 8 -10.61 3.50 -2.68
N ILE A 9 -11.46 2.51 -2.98
CA ILE A 9 -11.56 1.27 -2.21
C ILE A 9 -10.26 0.47 -2.31
N PHE A 10 -9.70 0.34 -3.50
CA PHE A 10 -8.48 -0.43 -3.72
C PHE A 10 -7.28 0.16 -2.97
N GLY A 11 -7.12 1.50 -3.00
CA GLY A 11 -6.08 2.18 -2.24
C GLY A 11 -6.24 1.96 -0.74
N LEU A 12 -7.47 2.02 -0.22
CA LEU A 12 -7.75 1.75 1.20
C LEU A 12 -7.40 0.30 1.59
N ILE A 13 -7.81 -0.68 0.78
CA ILE A 13 -7.47 -2.09 1.02
C ILE A 13 -5.95 -2.28 1.02
N LEU A 14 -5.23 -1.64 0.09
CA LEU A 14 -3.79 -1.78 -0.01
C LEU A 14 -3.06 -1.20 1.22
N VAL A 15 -3.57 -0.11 1.80
CA VAL A 15 -3.06 0.42 3.09
C VAL A 15 -3.33 -0.58 4.22
N LEU A 16 -4.54 -1.14 4.32
CA LEU A 16 -4.92 -2.06 5.39
C LEU A 16 -4.14 -3.38 5.36
N VAL A 17 -3.82 -3.88 4.16
CA VAL A 17 -3.11 -5.15 3.95
C VAL A 17 -1.59 -4.92 3.78
N SER A 18 -1.10 -3.69 3.93
CA SER A 18 0.32 -3.35 3.76
C SER A 18 1.26 -4.17 4.65
N THR A 19 0.89 -4.40 5.90
CA THR A 19 1.67 -5.19 6.86
C THR A 19 1.85 -6.65 6.42
N PRO A 20 0.78 -7.46 6.21
CA PRO A 20 0.96 -8.84 5.74
C PRO A 20 1.59 -8.94 4.33
N LEU A 21 1.38 -7.94 3.46
CA LEU A 21 2.08 -7.85 2.17
C LEU A 21 3.59 -7.65 2.36
N ALA A 22 4.00 -6.79 3.29
CA ALA A 22 5.40 -6.56 3.60
C ALA A 22 6.08 -7.81 4.16
N TYR A 23 5.44 -8.53 5.09
CA TYR A 23 5.97 -9.80 5.60
C TYR A 23 6.17 -10.83 4.48
N SER A 24 5.17 -10.96 3.59
CA SER A 24 5.26 -11.87 2.45
C SER A 24 6.37 -11.46 1.48
N ALA A 25 6.47 -10.17 1.15
CA ALA A 25 7.48 -9.64 0.23
C ALA A 25 8.91 -9.84 0.77
N VAL A 26 9.15 -9.52 2.04
CA VAL A 26 10.47 -9.74 2.66
C VAL A 26 10.80 -11.23 2.70
N GLY A 27 9.84 -12.10 3.03
CA GLY A 27 10.04 -13.55 3.05
C GLY A 27 10.38 -14.15 1.69
N ILE A 28 9.83 -13.60 0.60
CA ILE A 28 10.13 -14.03 -0.77
C ILE A 28 11.47 -13.48 -1.25
N ILE A 29 11.72 -12.18 -1.07
CA ILE A 29 12.90 -11.50 -1.63
C ILE A 29 14.18 -11.88 -0.89
N TYR A 30 14.10 -11.98 0.43
CA TYR A 30 15.22 -12.31 1.30
C TYR A 30 15.14 -13.75 1.81
N ALA A 31 14.52 -14.65 1.03
CA ALA A 31 14.54 -16.07 1.32
C ALA A 31 15.99 -16.54 1.56
N GLU A 32 16.18 -17.34 2.61
CA GLU A 32 17.46 -17.94 3.00
C GLU A 32 18.58 -16.95 3.41
N ARG A 33 18.28 -15.65 3.55
CA ARG A 33 19.23 -14.63 4.05
C ARG A 33 19.11 -14.48 5.57
N ASN A 34 20.26 -14.46 6.26
CA ASN A 34 20.31 -14.07 7.67
C ASN A 34 20.20 -12.54 7.79
N LEU A 35 19.04 -12.06 8.25
CA LEU A 35 18.74 -10.64 8.42
C LEU A 35 18.83 -10.19 9.89
N THR A 36 19.61 -10.90 10.72
CA THR A 36 19.77 -10.53 12.14
C THR A 36 20.22 -9.07 12.27
N GLY A 37 19.45 -8.26 12.98
CA GLY A 37 19.71 -6.83 13.16
C GLY A 37 19.18 -5.91 12.05
N GLU A 38 18.94 -6.42 10.84
CA GLU A 38 18.48 -5.63 9.68
C GLU A 38 17.01 -5.91 9.29
N TYR A 39 16.43 -7.01 9.78
CA TYR A 39 15.08 -7.43 9.43
C TYR A 39 14.02 -6.35 9.71
N VAL A 40 14.08 -5.74 10.89
CA VAL A 40 13.07 -4.75 11.33
C VAL A 40 13.09 -3.48 10.46
N PRO A 41 14.25 -2.84 10.21
CA PRO A 41 14.33 -1.72 9.26
C PRO A 41 13.84 -2.07 7.85
N ILE A 42 14.21 -3.23 7.31
CA ILE A 42 13.81 -3.68 5.98
C ILE A 42 12.30 -3.86 5.92
N LEU A 43 11.73 -4.61 6.88
CA LEU A 43 10.29 -4.84 6.97
C LEU A 43 9.52 -3.52 7.07
N ASN A 44 9.97 -2.59 7.93
CA ASN A 44 9.35 -1.27 8.02
C ASN A 44 9.43 -0.51 6.69
N GLY A 45 10.54 -0.58 5.97
CA GLY A 45 10.68 0.00 4.64
C GLY A 45 9.61 -0.52 3.67
N PHE A 46 9.38 -1.83 3.64
CA PHE A 46 8.32 -2.44 2.83
C PHE A 46 6.92 -2.00 3.27
N ILE A 47 6.62 -2.00 4.57
CA ILE A 47 5.32 -1.56 5.11
C ILE A 47 5.02 -0.12 4.66
N HIS A 48 5.94 0.81 4.92
CA HIS A 48 5.75 2.22 4.59
C HIS A 48 5.66 2.43 3.07
N SER A 49 6.40 1.66 2.27
CA SER A 49 6.30 1.72 0.81
C SER A 49 4.94 1.27 0.30
N PHE A 50 4.40 0.16 0.81
CA PHE A 50 3.05 -0.29 0.46
C PHE A 50 1.99 0.69 0.95
N MET A 51 2.11 1.21 2.17
CA MET A 51 1.21 2.26 2.67
C MET A 51 1.23 3.48 1.76
N LEU A 52 2.41 3.97 1.35
CA LEU A 52 2.55 5.11 0.45
C LEU A 52 1.86 4.87 -0.89
N ILE A 53 2.09 3.71 -1.51
CA ILE A 53 1.41 3.32 -2.77
C ILE A 53 -0.11 3.33 -2.58
N GLY A 54 -0.59 2.74 -1.48
CA GLY A 54 -2.02 2.68 -1.16
C GLY A 54 -2.62 4.07 -0.96
N THR A 55 -1.93 4.95 -0.22
CA THR A 55 -2.32 6.34 -0.01
C THR A 55 -2.38 7.11 -1.32
N LEU A 56 -1.40 6.96 -2.22
CA LEU A 56 -1.43 7.63 -3.52
C LEU A 56 -2.62 7.21 -4.38
N ILE A 57 -2.89 5.90 -4.46
CA ILE A 57 -4.04 5.37 -5.21
C ILE A 57 -5.36 5.86 -4.59
N PHE A 58 -5.46 5.82 -3.26
CA PHE A 58 -6.59 6.33 -2.50
C PHE A 58 -6.84 7.82 -2.80
N SER A 59 -5.81 8.66 -2.74
CA SER A 59 -5.90 10.09 -3.01
C SER A 59 -6.34 10.38 -4.44
N VAL A 60 -5.86 9.63 -5.43
CA VAL A 60 -6.32 9.76 -6.83
C VAL A 60 -7.81 9.44 -6.96
N GLY A 61 -8.27 8.38 -6.29
CA GLY A 61 -9.70 8.02 -6.22
C GLY A 61 -10.54 9.13 -5.59
N LEU A 62 -10.07 9.66 -4.45
CA LEU A 62 -10.74 10.73 -3.70
C LEU A 62 -10.85 12.03 -4.49
N ILE A 63 -9.74 12.51 -5.09
CA ILE A 63 -9.73 13.74 -5.89
C ILE A 63 -10.72 13.63 -7.05
N LYS A 64 -10.76 12.47 -7.74
CA LYS A 64 -11.71 12.24 -8.83
C LYS A 64 -13.16 12.21 -8.35
N LEU A 65 -13.45 11.64 -7.18
CA LEU A 65 -14.79 11.63 -6.60
C LEU A 65 -15.25 13.04 -6.24
N ILE A 66 -14.40 13.83 -5.59
CA ILE A 66 -14.70 15.22 -5.24
C ILE A 66 -14.98 16.05 -6.50
N LYS A 67 -14.20 15.87 -7.58
CA LYS A 67 -14.42 16.57 -8.85
C LYS A 67 -15.76 16.24 -9.48
N ILE A 68 -16.19 14.97 -9.44
CA ILE A 68 -17.50 14.54 -9.95
C ILE A 68 -18.64 15.10 -9.11
N SER A 69 -18.50 15.11 -7.78
CA SER A 69 -19.55 15.61 -6.87
C SER A 69 -19.80 17.11 -6.98
N LYS A 70 -18.85 17.87 -7.53
CA LYS A 70 -18.96 19.33 -7.72
C LYS A 70 -19.45 19.73 -9.13
N ALA A 71 -19.61 18.76 -10.03
CA ALA A 71 -20.12 18.95 -11.39
C ALA A 71 -21.60 18.56 -11.46
#